data_AF-A0A178K1P3-F1
#
_entry.id   AF-A0A178K1P3-F1
#
_cell.length_a   1.000
_cell.length_b   1.000
_cell.length_c   1.000
_cell.angle_alpha   90.00
_cell.angle_beta   90.00
_cell.angle_gamma   90.00
#
_symmetry.space_group_name_H-M   'P 1'
#
loop_
_entity.id
_entity.type
_entity.pdbx_description
1 polymer ?
#
loop_
_entity_poly.entity_id
_entity_poly.type
_entity_poly.pdbx_seq_one_letter_code
_entity_poly.pdbx_strand_id
1 'polypeptide(L)'
;MNTVVKTSLVSVLGVLGLTGLVGNPVSGAQVQSEDVRQQRIAESPQFKDGKVISNLVQVESNESMAKVMWRFFTERSQLKPAQSLPYVAVDRQALAEASDALRVTWLGHSSLFIEVDQTRILIDPVFGYAAPAAFSRLFERNVDAPIAREDLPLPDVILISHDHYDHLEESTARYFADQGVRFIVPLGVGRHLEGWGVDPEQIEELDWWEHRQINSVTLTAAPANHNSGRGLFDSNKTLWASWAIQADAGSVFFSGDSAYGEHFKEIGERLGPFDLSFIEVAANVKQGEGYPVEGWGHMQAAHTMQAHLDVRAEKLFPVHWSTYELFLHRWDEPVNDLIDEANQWGAQLVTPMVGQTLDFSQAVTTNYWWQELQTSEVEDNHLLDEYAENQS
;
A
#
# COMPACT_ATOMS: atom_id res chain seq x y z
N MET A 1 -35.55 48.32 -24.21
CA MET A 1 -34.92 47.06 -24.64
C MET A 1 -33.55 47.04 -23.99
N ASN A 2 -33.48 46.66 -22.72
CA ASN A 2 -33.22 45.28 -22.22
C ASN A 2 -31.73 44.92 -22.34
N THR A 3 -30.97 44.44 -21.35
CA THR A 3 -31.08 44.22 -19.88
C THR A 3 -29.64 43.84 -19.46
N VAL A 4 -28.94 44.63 -18.64
CA VAL A 4 -28.58 44.35 -17.23
C VAL A 4 -28.14 42.91 -16.90
N VAL A 5 -26.87 42.80 -16.48
CA VAL A 5 -26.29 42.03 -15.35
C VAL A 5 -27.11 40.84 -14.82
N LYS A 6 -26.54 39.62 -14.84
CA LYS A 6 -26.83 38.52 -13.91
C LYS A 6 -25.81 37.37 -13.98
N THR A 7 -25.12 37.13 -12.84
CA THR A 7 -24.78 35.82 -12.18
C THR A 7 -23.97 34.78 -12.97
N SER A 8 -22.73 34.41 -12.58
CA SER A 8 -22.32 33.65 -11.37
C SER A 8 -23.16 32.39 -11.12
N LEU A 9 -22.49 31.22 -11.02
CA LEU A 9 -22.99 29.82 -10.87
C LEU A 9 -23.01 28.97 -12.17
N VAL A 10 -21.87 28.39 -12.57
CA VAL A 10 -21.83 27.07 -13.26
C VAL A 10 -20.65 26.22 -12.74
N SER A 11 -20.33 26.32 -11.44
CA SER A 11 -19.14 25.68 -10.85
C SER A 11 -19.40 24.47 -9.95
N VAL A 12 -20.61 23.90 -9.85
CA VAL A 12 -20.90 22.92 -8.76
C VAL A 12 -21.69 21.65 -9.17
N LEU A 13 -21.88 21.31 -10.44
CA LEU A 13 -22.74 20.15 -10.81
C LEU A 13 -22.10 19.09 -11.71
N GLY A 14 -20.78 18.88 -11.61
CA GLY A 14 -20.04 17.97 -12.50
C GLY A 14 -19.36 16.75 -11.88
N VAL A 15 -19.57 16.42 -10.59
CA VAL A 15 -18.84 15.31 -9.93
C VAL A 15 -19.75 14.43 -9.05
N LEU A 16 -20.89 14.00 -9.58
CA LEU A 16 -21.70 12.94 -8.94
C LEU A 16 -22.05 11.86 -9.96
N GLY A 17 -21.05 11.03 -10.26
CA GLY A 17 -21.22 9.77 -10.95
C GLY A 17 -21.46 8.64 -9.94
N LEU A 18 -22.73 8.46 -9.56
CA LEU A 18 -23.37 7.19 -9.17
C LEU A 18 -22.84 6.43 -7.93
N THR A 19 -22.87 7.09 -6.77
CA THR A 19 -23.26 6.45 -5.50
C THR A 19 -24.17 7.43 -4.73
N GLY A 20 -25.37 6.96 -4.34
CA GLY A 20 -26.25 7.60 -3.34
C GLY A 20 -26.58 9.09 -3.46
N LEU A 21 -27.78 9.42 -3.94
CA LEU A 21 -28.44 10.72 -3.76
C LEU A 21 -28.82 10.97 -2.28
N VAL A 22 -27.81 11.14 -1.41
CA VAL A 22 -27.89 11.84 -0.11
C VAL A 22 -26.49 12.43 0.13
N GLY A 23 -26.12 13.46 -0.63
CA GLY A 23 -24.89 14.20 -0.35
C GLY A 23 -25.09 15.01 0.92
N ASN A 24 -24.25 14.79 1.94
CA ASN A 24 -24.19 15.68 3.11
C ASN A 24 -23.91 17.12 2.63
N PRO A 25 -24.49 18.15 3.28
CA PRO A 25 -24.17 19.52 2.95
C PRO A 25 -22.66 19.76 3.14
N VAL A 26 -22.00 20.30 2.11
CA VAL A 26 -20.57 20.65 2.18
C VAL A 26 -20.38 21.73 3.26
N SER A 27 -19.49 21.49 4.21
CA SER A 27 -19.23 22.43 5.30
C SER A 27 -18.36 23.60 4.86
N GLY A 28 -18.38 24.72 5.60
CA GLY A 28 -17.48 25.85 5.33
C GLY A 28 -16.00 25.48 5.46
N ALA A 29 -15.67 24.54 6.35
CA ALA A 29 -14.32 24.01 6.50
C ALA A 29 -13.86 23.21 5.27
N GLN A 30 -14.74 22.40 4.68
CA GLN A 30 -14.44 21.66 3.45
C GLN A 30 -14.19 22.60 2.26
N VAL A 31 -14.96 23.69 2.13
CA VAL A 31 -14.72 24.70 1.10
C VAL A 31 -13.34 25.33 1.26
N GLN A 32 -12.99 25.74 2.49
CA GLN A 32 -11.68 26.33 2.77
C GLN A 32 -10.53 25.34 2.52
N SER A 33 -10.70 24.08 2.93
CA SER A 33 -9.73 23.01 2.70
C SER A 33 -9.48 22.77 1.22
N GLU A 34 -10.55 22.71 0.41
CA GLU A 34 -10.41 22.57 -1.04
C GLU A 34 -9.72 23.76 -1.69
N ASP A 35 -10.00 24.99 -1.27
CA ASP A 35 -9.31 26.19 -1.78
C ASP A 35 -7.80 26.14 -1.50
N VAL A 36 -7.41 25.76 -0.28
CA VAL A 36 -6.00 25.58 0.12
C VAL A 36 -5.35 24.48 -0.72
N ARG A 37 -6.02 23.34 -0.87
CA ARG A 37 -5.55 22.21 -1.67
C ARG A 37 -5.34 22.59 -3.14
N GLN A 38 -6.30 23.29 -3.75
CA GLN A 38 -6.18 23.74 -5.14
C GLN A 38 -5.02 24.71 -5.34
N GLN A 39 -4.81 25.63 -4.39
CA GLN A 39 -3.65 26.51 -4.42
C GLN A 39 -2.35 25.70 -4.37
N ARG A 40 -2.23 24.75 -3.45
CA ARG A 40 -1.04 23.90 -3.34
C ARG A 40 -0.80 23.04 -4.56
N ILE A 41 -1.85 22.49 -5.17
CA ILE A 41 -1.75 21.75 -6.44
C ILE A 41 -1.26 22.66 -7.58
N ALA A 42 -1.71 23.92 -7.62
CA ALA A 42 -1.27 24.86 -8.64
C ALA A 42 0.19 25.30 -8.47
N GLU A 43 0.71 25.28 -7.24
CA GLU A 43 2.08 25.66 -6.90
C GLU A 43 3.07 24.46 -6.92
N SER A 44 2.56 23.24 -6.81
CA SER A 44 3.37 22.03 -6.78
C SER A 44 4.05 21.75 -8.13
N PRO A 45 5.37 21.46 -8.14
CA PRO A 45 6.06 21.05 -9.37
C PRO A 45 5.61 19.68 -9.88
N GLN A 46 4.89 18.91 -9.06
CA GLN A 46 4.53 17.52 -9.38
C GLN A 46 3.25 17.46 -10.19
N PHE A 47 2.54 18.58 -10.31
CA PHE A 47 1.29 18.70 -11.03
C PHE A 47 1.45 19.52 -12.31
N LYS A 48 0.69 19.13 -13.33
CA LYS A 48 0.48 19.88 -14.56
C LYS A 48 -0.98 19.73 -14.97
N ASP A 49 -1.64 20.86 -15.23
CA ASP A 49 -3.06 20.91 -15.62
C ASP A 49 -3.98 20.15 -14.63
N GLY A 50 -3.67 20.22 -13.33
CA GLY A 50 -4.43 19.57 -12.26
C GLY A 50 -4.24 18.06 -12.16
N LYS A 51 -3.22 17.51 -12.83
CA LYS A 51 -2.83 16.09 -12.76
C LYS A 51 -1.38 15.93 -12.38
N VAL A 52 -1.07 14.88 -11.63
CA VAL A 52 0.30 14.51 -11.30
C VAL A 52 1.04 14.03 -12.55
N ILE A 53 2.29 14.47 -12.67
CA ILE A 53 3.22 14.07 -13.73
C ILE A 53 3.71 12.66 -13.40
N SER A 54 3.33 11.68 -14.23
CA SER A 54 3.77 10.30 -14.10
C SER A 54 4.97 10.04 -15.00
N ASN A 55 6.00 9.39 -14.45
CA ASN A 55 7.22 8.99 -15.16
C ASN A 55 7.30 7.46 -15.32
N LEU A 56 6.14 6.79 -15.36
CA LEU A 56 6.08 5.35 -15.57
C LEU A 56 6.72 4.97 -16.90
N VAL A 57 7.61 3.99 -16.85
CA VAL A 57 8.35 3.53 -18.02
C VAL A 57 7.42 2.68 -18.88
N GLN A 58 7.40 2.90 -20.19
CA GLN A 58 6.75 1.95 -21.09
C GLN A 58 7.71 0.78 -21.35
N VAL A 59 7.39 -0.37 -20.77
CA VAL A 59 8.14 -1.60 -21.02
C VAL A 59 7.50 -2.34 -22.19
N GLU A 60 8.31 -2.67 -23.20
CA GLU A 60 7.85 -3.50 -24.31
C GLU A 60 7.54 -4.91 -23.81
N SER A 61 6.32 -5.38 -24.06
CA SER A 61 5.89 -6.75 -23.76
C SER A 61 5.53 -7.47 -25.05
N ASN A 62 5.95 -8.73 -25.15
CA ASN A 62 5.54 -9.63 -26.23
C ASN A 62 4.09 -10.10 -26.08
N GLU A 63 3.45 -9.87 -24.92
CA GLU A 63 2.05 -10.16 -24.68
C GLU A 63 1.20 -8.90 -24.84
N SER A 64 0.10 -9.00 -25.60
CA SER A 64 -0.84 -7.89 -25.72
C SER A 64 -1.66 -7.72 -24.43
N MET A 65 -2.01 -6.48 -24.10
CA MET A 65 -2.88 -6.17 -22.95
C MET A 65 -4.19 -6.96 -22.96
N ALA A 66 -4.77 -7.23 -24.13
CA ALA A 66 -5.98 -8.02 -24.25
C ALA A 66 -5.77 -9.48 -23.81
N LYS A 67 -4.62 -10.08 -24.14
CA LYS A 67 -4.26 -11.43 -23.69
C LYS A 67 -4.04 -11.47 -22.18
N VAL A 68 -3.34 -10.46 -21.64
CA VAL A 68 -3.10 -10.30 -20.20
C VAL A 68 -4.43 -10.23 -19.44
N MET A 69 -5.34 -9.35 -19.85
CA MET A 69 -6.66 -9.23 -19.23
C MET A 69 -7.49 -10.52 -19.34
N TRP A 70 -7.42 -11.22 -20.48
CA TRP A 70 -8.12 -12.50 -20.65
C TRP A 70 -7.62 -13.53 -19.64
N ARG A 71 -6.30 -13.73 -19.55
CA ARG A 71 -5.68 -14.64 -18.58
C ARG A 71 -6.00 -14.23 -17.14
N PHE A 72 -5.96 -12.94 -16.84
CA PHE A 72 -6.31 -12.43 -15.52
C PHE A 72 -7.71 -12.83 -15.07
N PHE A 73 -8.67 -12.97 -15.99
CA PHE A 73 -10.02 -13.42 -15.66
C PHE A 73 -10.21 -14.94 -15.77
N THR A 74 -9.53 -15.63 -16.69
CA THR A 74 -9.75 -17.08 -16.93
C THR A 74 -8.83 -17.99 -16.13
N GLU A 75 -7.64 -17.51 -15.76
CA GLU A 75 -6.58 -18.29 -15.09
C GLU A 75 -6.37 -17.86 -13.63
N ARG A 76 -7.13 -16.88 -13.13
CA ARG A 76 -6.95 -16.31 -11.78
C ARG A 76 -6.90 -17.33 -10.66
N SER A 77 -7.72 -18.38 -10.74
CA SER A 77 -7.76 -19.42 -9.72
C SER A 77 -6.43 -20.15 -9.56
N GLN A 78 -5.57 -20.15 -10.58
CA GLN A 78 -4.23 -20.76 -10.55
C GLN A 78 -3.19 -19.83 -9.92
N LEU A 79 -3.49 -18.53 -9.83
CA LEU A 79 -2.61 -17.53 -9.20
C LEU A 79 -2.81 -17.51 -7.68
N LYS A 80 -3.97 -17.95 -7.21
CA LYS A 80 -4.37 -18.04 -5.80
C LYS A 80 -3.63 -19.20 -5.09
N PRO A 81 -3.46 -19.13 -3.76
CA PRO A 81 -3.12 -20.31 -2.99
C PRO A 81 -4.26 -21.35 -3.05
N ALA A 82 -3.91 -22.63 -2.99
CA ALA A 82 -4.89 -23.72 -3.04
C ALA A 82 -5.77 -23.77 -1.77
N GLN A 83 -5.24 -23.28 -0.65
CA GLN A 83 -5.92 -23.17 0.64
C GLN A 83 -5.72 -21.77 1.20
N SER A 84 -6.54 -21.37 2.18
CA SER A 84 -6.34 -20.13 2.92
C SER A 84 -4.97 -20.14 3.59
N LEU A 85 -4.22 -19.05 3.44
CA LEU A 85 -2.88 -18.95 4.03
C LEU A 85 -2.98 -18.85 5.56
N PRO A 86 -2.01 -19.42 6.29
CA PRO A 86 -1.98 -19.33 7.74
C PRO A 86 -1.67 -17.89 8.18
N TYR A 87 -2.23 -17.50 9.32
CA TYR A 87 -1.95 -16.23 9.98
C TYR A 87 -1.88 -16.44 11.49
N VAL A 88 -1.33 -15.45 12.19
CA VAL A 88 -1.31 -15.38 13.65
C VAL A 88 -2.27 -14.28 14.07
N ALA A 89 -3.19 -14.54 15.00
CA ALA A 89 -4.03 -13.49 15.54
C ALA A 89 -3.17 -12.46 16.27
N VAL A 90 -3.43 -11.16 16.05
CA VAL A 90 -2.67 -10.09 16.70
C VAL A 90 -2.81 -10.19 18.23
N ASP A 91 -1.68 -10.22 18.94
CA ASP A 91 -1.66 -10.20 20.40
C ASP A 91 -2.02 -8.80 20.93
N ARG A 92 -3.29 -8.62 21.26
CA ARG A 92 -3.81 -7.35 21.82
C ARG A 92 -3.17 -6.98 23.15
N GLN A 93 -2.72 -7.95 23.93
CA GLN A 93 -2.05 -7.67 25.20
C GLN A 93 -0.65 -7.12 24.95
N ALA A 94 0.07 -7.67 23.96
CA ALA A 94 1.35 -7.12 23.55
C ALA A 94 1.22 -5.66 23.08
N LEU A 95 0.13 -5.32 22.40
CA LEU A 95 -0.14 -3.95 21.90
C LEU A 95 -0.87 -3.04 22.92
N ALA A 96 -1.09 -3.48 24.16
CA ALA A 96 -1.85 -2.70 25.14
C ALA A 96 -1.20 -1.34 25.44
N GLU A 97 0.12 -1.36 25.64
CA GLU A 97 0.96 -0.17 25.82
C GLU A 97 1.72 0.13 24.54
N ALA A 98 1.85 1.42 24.19
CA ALA A 98 2.72 1.85 23.10
C ALA A 98 4.18 1.47 23.43
N SER A 99 4.96 1.17 22.41
CA SER A 99 6.35 0.73 22.54
C SER A 99 7.33 1.87 22.32
N ASP A 100 8.35 1.96 23.19
CA ASP A 100 9.49 2.86 23.00
C ASP A 100 10.35 2.33 21.84
N ALA A 101 10.57 1.01 21.79
CA ALA A 101 11.32 0.35 20.72
C ALA A 101 10.50 0.25 19.44
N LEU A 102 11.19 0.13 18.30
CA LEU A 102 10.57 -0.18 17.00
C LEU A 102 9.89 -1.55 17.04
N ARG A 103 8.56 -1.53 17.04
CA ARG A 103 7.69 -2.72 16.99
C ARG A 103 6.78 -2.63 15.77
N VAL A 104 6.66 -3.75 15.05
CA VAL A 104 5.91 -3.80 13.79
C VAL A 104 4.99 -5.01 13.78
N THR A 105 3.71 -4.79 13.53
CA THR A 105 2.73 -5.83 13.24
C THR A 105 2.34 -5.76 11.76
N TRP A 106 2.50 -6.86 11.02
CA TRP A 106 2.06 -6.92 9.63
C TRP A 106 0.60 -7.33 9.54
N LEU A 107 -0.25 -6.48 8.99
CA LEU A 107 -1.69 -6.74 8.88
C LEU A 107 -2.07 -7.36 7.53
N GLY A 108 -1.08 -7.70 6.71
CA GLY A 108 -1.23 -8.23 5.35
C GLY A 108 -1.18 -7.13 4.29
N HIS A 109 -0.85 -7.53 3.06
CA HIS A 109 -0.58 -6.64 1.93
C HIS A 109 0.45 -5.57 2.32
N SER A 110 0.10 -4.29 2.15
CA SER A 110 0.90 -3.12 2.54
C SER A 110 0.45 -2.50 3.87
N SER A 111 -0.47 -3.15 4.59
CA SER A 111 -0.98 -2.66 5.87
C SER A 111 -0.04 -3.00 7.03
N LEU A 112 0.44 -1.98 7.74
CA LEU A 112 1.39 -2.10 8.84
C LEU A 112 0.90 -1.30 10.06
N PHE A 113 1.01 -1.89 11.25
CA PHE A 113 0.88 -1.16 12.51
C PHE A 113 2.25 -1.06 13.16
N ILE A 114 2.76 0.16 13.28
CA ILE A 114 4.13 0.44 13.75
C ILE A 114 4.03 1.21 15.05
N GLU A 115 4.85 0.83 16.01
CA GLU A 115 5.08 1.55 17.26
C GLU A 115 6.56 1.88 17.38
N VAL A 116 6.86 3.14 17.65
CA VAL A 116 8.23 3.61 17.88
C VAL A 116 8.16 4.92 18.66
N ASP A 117 9.04 5.10 19.66
CA ASP A 117 9.03 6.26 20.57
C ASP A 117 7.61 6.58 21.13
N GLN A 118 6.90 5.55 21.58
CA GLN A 118 5.51 5.66 22.10
C GLN A 118 4.48 6.19 21.08
N THR A 119 4.82 6.23 19.79
CA THR A 119 3.94 6.71 18.72
C THR A 119 3.41 5.55 17.90
N ARG A 120 2.09 5.48 17.73
CA ARG A 120 1.39 4.46 16.94
C ARG A 120 1.07 4.99 15.54
N ILE A 121 1.59 4.32 14.53
CA ILE A 121 1.44 4.67 13.12
C ILE A 121 0.74 3.51 12.42
N LEU A 122 -0.38 3.77 11.76
CA LEU A 122 -1.08 2.80 10.93
C LEU A 122 -0.92 3.19 9.46
N ILE A 123 -0.31 2.32 8.65
CA ILE A 123 0.02 2.60 7.25
C ILE A 123 -0.90 1.80 6.33
N ASP A 124 -1.42 2.44 5.28
CA ASP A 124 -2.24 1.86 4.21
C ASP A 124 -3.24 0.80 4.69
N PRO A 125 -4.14 1.13 5.64
CA PRO A 125 -4.91 0.12 6.35
C PRO A 125 -6.11 -0.37 5.54
N VAL A 126 -5.99 -1.57 4.99
CA VAL A 126 -7.05 -2.24 4.22
C VAL A 126 -7.36 -3.59 4.86
N PHE A 127 -8.58 -3.73 5.39
CA PHE A 127 -9.02 -4.95 6.07
C PHE A 127 -9.97 -5.80 5.21
N GLY A 128 -10.57 -5.20 4.18
CA GLY A 128 -11.50 -5.86 3.27
C GLY A 128 -10.85 -6.22 1.94
N TYR A 129 -11.26 -5.55 0.86
CA TYR A 129 -10.99 -5.95 -0.52
C TYR A 129 -10.28 -4.86 -1.33
N ALA A 130 -9.43 -5.30 -2.26
CA ALA A 130 -8.57 -4.47 -3.11
C ALA A 130 -9.28 -3.93 -4.38
N ALA A 131 -10.57 -3.60 -4.32
CA ALA A 131 -11.35 -3.27 -5.52
C ALA A 131 -12.55 -2.34 -5.22
N PRO A 132 -13.23 -1.79 -6.24
CA PRO A 132 -14.56 -1.20 -6.03
C PRO A 132 -15.53 -2.24 -5.45
N ALA A 133 -16.50 -1.82 -4.63
CA ALA A 133 -17.42 -2.71 -3.93
C ALA A 133 -18.18 -3.68 -4.85
N ALA A 134 -18.48 -3.28 -6.09
CA ALA A 134 -19.12 -4.13 -7.10
C ALA A 134 -18.26 -5.32 -7.55
N PHE A 135 -16.95 -5.26 -7.32
CA PHE A 135 -15.96 -6.27 -7.71
C PHE A 135 -15.24 -6.88 -6.50
N SER A 136 -15.71 -6.62 -5.28
CA SER A 136 -15.07 -7.07 -4.03
C SER A 136 -14.78 -8.57 -4.01
N ARG A 137 -15.74 -9.40 -4.46
CA ARG A 137 -15.61 -10.87 -4.52
C ARG A 137 -14.44 -11.36 -5.38
N LEU A 138 -14.05 -10.59 -6.40
CA LEU A 138 -12.93 -10.98 -7.25
C LEU A 138 -11.61 -10.80 -6.48
N PHE A 139 -11.50 -9.76 -5.66
CA PHE A 139 -10.30 -9.34 -4.94
C PHE A 139 -10.44 -9.52 -3.42
N GLU A 140 -11.02 -10.65 -3.01
CA GLU A 140 -11.00 -11.10 -1.61
C GLU A 140 -9.57 -11.44 -1.19
N ARG A 141 -9.30 -11.32 0.12
CA ARG A 141 -8.00 -11.65 0.69
C ARG A 141 -7.77 -13.16 0.67
N ASN A 142 -6.54 -13.56 0.38
CA ASN A 142 -6.07 -14.94 0.52
C ASN A 142 -5.78 -15.35 1.96
N VAL A 143 -5.67 -14.35 2.83
CA VAL A 143 -5.38 -14.46 4.24
C VAL A 143 -6.31 -13.51 4.99
N ASP A 144 -7.01 -14.03 5.98
CA ASP A 144 -7.94 -13.22 6.78
C ASP A 144 -7.20 -12.03 7.41
N ALA A 145 -7.92 -10.93 7.63
CA ALA A 145 -7.40 -9.85 8.44
C ALA A 145 -7.13 -10.41 9.85
N PRO A 146 -5.90 -10.27 10.39
CA PRO A 146 -5.51 -10.94 11.63
C PRO A 146 -6.14 -10.32 12.89
N ILE A 147 -6.83 -9.19 12.72
CA ILE A 147 -7.58 -8.45 13.72
C ILE A 147 -8.63 -7.58 13.03
N ALA A 148 -9.73 -7.29 13.71
CA ALA A 148 -10.68 -6.28 13.26
C ALA A 148 -10.10 -4.87 13.47
N ARG A 149 -10.42 -3.91 12.59
CA ARG A 149 -9.94 -2.52 12.74
C ARG A 149 -10.39 -1.90 14.07
N GLU A 150 -11.54 -2.34 14.58
CA GLU A 150 -12.14 -1.89 15.83
C GLU A 150 -11.39 -2.40 17.06
N ASP A 151 -10.63 -3.48 16.91
CA ASP A 151 -9.90 -4.13 18.00
C ASP A 151 -8.43 -3.69 18.10
N LEU A 152 -7.93 -2.95 17.11
CA LEU A 152 -6.62 -2.31 17.17
C LEU A 152 -6.58 -1.19 18.22
N PRO A 153 -5.47 -1.02 18.93
CA PRO A 153 -5.24 0.21 19.67
C PRO A 153 -5.31 1.42 18.73
N LEU A 154 -5.85 2.53 19.21
CA LEU A 154 -5.96 3.74 18.40
C LEU A 154 -4.56 4.20 17.96
N PRO A 155 -4.35 4.41 16.64
CA PRO A 155 -3.12 5.03 16.16
C PRO A 155 -3.14 6.54 16.42
N ASP A 156 -1.98 7.12 16.65
CA ASP A 156 -1.82 8.58 16.70
C ASP A 156 -1.99 9.21 15.31
N VAL A 157 -1.61 8.45 14.28
CA VAL A 157 -1.64 8.88 12.89
C VAL A 157 -1.86 7.70 11.94
N ILE A 158 -2.64 7.95 10.88
CA ILE A 158 -2.75 7.09 9.71
C ILE A 158 -1.95 7.70 8.56
N LEU A 159 -1.03 6.92 7.99
CA LEU A 159 -0.31 7.27 6.76
C LEU A 159 -0.95 6.56 5.57
N ILE A 160 -1.14 7.31 4.49
CA ILE A 160 -1.57 6.75 3.21
C ILE A 160 -0.49 6.98 2.17
N SER A 161 -0.13 6.00 1.35
CA SER A 161 0.81 6.19 0.23
C SER A 161 0.15 6.76 -1.01
N HIS A 162 -1.04 6.28 -1.37
CA HIS A 162 -1.78 6.72 -2.56
C HIS A 162 -3.25 6.26 -2.49
N ASP A 163 -4.04 6.62 -3.50
CA ASP A 163 -5.49 6.45 -3.45
C ASP A 163 -6.02 5.16 -4.07
N HIS A 164 -5.22 4.12 -4.35
CA HIS A 164 -5.78 2.85 -4.84
C HIS A 164 -6.56 2.09 -3.76
N TYR A 165 -7.40 1.15 -4.21
CA TYR A 165 -8.36 0.45 -3.34
C TYR A 165 -7.70 -0.47 -2.30
N ASP A 166 -6.51 -0.97 -2.60
CA ASP A 166 -5.70 -1.85 -1.76
C ASP A 166 -4.76 -1.11 -0.80
N HIS A 167 -4.75 0.23 -0.85
CA HIS A 167 -4.02 1.10 0.08
C HIS A 167 -4.92 2.07 0.84
N LEU A 168 -6.09 2.41 0.29
CA LEU A 168 -7.05 3.34 0.89
C LEU A 168 -8.47 2.75 0.92
N GLU A 169 -8.89 2.29 2.10
CA GLU A 169 -10.22 1.71 2.34
C GLU A 169 -11.18 2.71 3.00
N GLU A 170 -12.31 2.98 2.35
CA GLU A 170 -13.34 3.93 2.83
C GLU A 170 -13.89 3.55 4.22
N SER A 171 -14.21 2.27 4.47
CA SER A 171 -14.76 1.84 5.75
C SER A 171 -13.77 2.02 6.91
N THR A 172 -12.48 1.85 6.64
CA THR A 172 -11.42 2.12 7.61
C THR A 172 -11.25 3.60 7.86
N ALA A 173 -11.22 4.43 6.80
CA ALA A 173 -11.16 5.89 6.96
C ALA A 173 -12.34 6.43 7.79
N ARG A 174 -13.56 5.98 7.51
CA ARG A 174 -14.77 6.36 8.27
C ARG A 174 -14.68 5.96 9.74
N TYR A 175 -14.25 4.73 10.03
CA TYR A 175 -14.13 4.26 11.40
C TYR A 175 -13.18 5.15 12.22
N PHE A 176 -11.98 5.42 11.69
CA PHE A 176 -10.99 6.23 12.39
C PHE A 176 -11.29 7.74 12.39
N ALA A 177 -12.10 8.22 11.43
CA ALA A 177 -12.68 9.56 11.47
C ALA A 177 -13.46 9.79 12.77
N ASP A 178 -14.37 8.86 13.09
CA ASP A 178 -15.23 8.92 14.29
C ASP A 178 -14.42 8.86 15.60
N GLN A 179 -13.18 8.37 15.56
CA GLN A 179 -12.27 8.31 16.70
C GLN A 179 -11.36 9.54 16.82
N GLY A 180 -11.44 10.51 15.89
CA GLY A 180 -10.62 11.71 15.92
C GLY A 180 -9.16 11.49 15.50
N VAL A 181 -8.85 10.37 14.83
CA VAL A 181 -7.48 10.05 14.40
C VAL A 181 -7.02 10.99 13.30
N ARG A 182 -5.73 11.35 13.31
CA ARG A 182 -5.11 12.20 12.28
C ARG A 182 -4.73 11.37 11.05
N PHE A 183 -4.91 11.94 9.87
CA PHE A 183 -4.51 11.37 8.59
C PHE A 183 -3.43 12.25 7.97
N ILE A 184 -2.29 11.67 7.63
CA ILE A 184 -1.27 12.34 6.81
C ILE A 184 -1.19 11.60 5.49
N VAL A 185 -1.45 12.34 4.41
CA VAL A 185 -1.67 11.77 3.08
C VAL A 185 -0.99 12.62 1.99
N PRO A 186 -0.75 12.08 0.80
CA PRO A 186 -0.24 12.86 -0.32
C PRO A 186 -1.25 13.91 -0.79
N LEU A 187 -0.75 14.99 -1.37
CA LEU A 187 -1.55 16.09 -1.87
C LEU A 187 -2.65 15.64 -2.84
N GLY A 188 -3.89 16.00 -2.55
CA GLY A 188 -5.06 15.65 -3.33
C GLY A 188 -5.89 14.50 -2.75
N VAL A 189 -5.27 13.59 -1.98
CA VAL A 189 -5.94 12.43 -1.36
C VAL A 189 -6.99 12.87 -0.33
N GLY A 190 -6.79 14.03 0.31
CA GLY A 190 -7.71 14.57 1.31
C GLY A 190 -9.15 14.73 0.81
N ARG A 191 -9.36 14.90 -0.51
CA ARG A 191 -10.71 14.95 -1.10
C ARG A 191 -11.52 13.69 -0.87
N HIS A 192 -10.89 12.51 -0.97
CA HIS A 192 -11.56 11.24 -0.71
C HIS A 192 -11.98 11.15 0.75
N LEU A 193 -11.05 11.47 1.67
CA LEU A 193 -11.26 11.45 3.11
C LEU A 193 -12.38 12.40 3.55
N GLU A 194 -12.37 13.65 3.08
CA GLU A 194 -13.43 14.62 3.36
C GLU A 194 -14.78 14.15 2.79
N GLY A 195 -14.78 13.57 1.59
CA GLY A 195 -15.97 12.96 0.99
C GLY A 195 -16.53 11.78 1.80
N TRP A 196 -15.68 11.10 2.56
CA TRP A 196 -16.03 10.04 3.48
C TRP A 196 -16.34 10.53 4.91
N GLY A 197 -16.30 11.83 5.15
CA GLY A 197 -16.69 12.43 6.43
C GLY A 197 -15.58 12.57 7.45
N VAL A 198 -14.31 12.43 7.04
CA VAL A 198 -13.17 12.85 7.87
C VAL A 198 -13.18 14.38 7.97
N ASP A 199 -13.02 14.92 9.19
CA ASP A 199 -12.95 16.37 9.39
C ASP A 199 -11.69 16.92 8.69
N PRO A 200 -11.77 18.01 7.90
CA PRO A 200 -10.59 18.66 7.33
C PRO A 200 -9.47 18.96 8.35
N GLU A 201 -9.79 19.23 9.62
CA GLU A 201 -8.79 19.46 10.67
C GLU A 201 -7.99 18.20 11.05
N GLN A 202 -8.52 17.00 10.75
CA GLN A 202 -7.82 15.74 10.93
C GLN A 202 -6.88 15.40 9.77
N ILE A 203 -6.91 16.16 8.67
CA ILE A 203 -6.21 15.80 7.43
C ILE A 203 -5.04 16.75 7.19
N GLU A 204 -3.84 16.20 7.08
CA GLU A 204 -2.66 16.91 6.61
C GLU A 204 -2.20 16.34 5.27
N GLU A 205 -2.31 17.13 4.21
CA GLU A 205 -1.84 16.77 2.88
C GLU A 205 -0.38 17.20 2.70
N LEU A 206 0.47 16.32 2.18
CA LEU A 206 1.89 16.60 1.94
C LEU A 206 2.25 16.45 0.46
N ASP A 207 3.06 17.37 -0.04
CA ASP A 207 3.79 17.21 -1.29
C ASP A 207 5.14 16.50 -1.01
N TRP A 208 5.83 16.03 -2.05
CA TRP A 208 7.13 15.38 -1.88
C TRP A 208 8.14 16.30 -1.18
N TRP A 209 8.91 15.69 -0.28
CA TRP A 209 9.89 16.28 0.61
C TRP A 209 9.34 17.16 1.74
N GLU A 210 8.02 17.31 1.83
CA GLU A 210 7.42 17.87 3.03
C GLU A 210 7.35 16.82 4.14
N HIS A 211 7.36 17.31 5.38
CA HIS A 211 7.33 16.46 6.56
C HIS A 211 6.43 17.04 7.65
N ARG A 212 6.04 16.17 8.58
CA ARG A 212 5.32 16.51 9.81
C ARG A 212 5.85 15.72 10.98
N GLN A 213 5.84 16.34 12.14
CA GLN A 213 6.21 15.71 13.37
C GLN A 213 4.94 15.30 14.14
N ILE A 214 4.83 14.01 14.47
CA ILE A 214 3.82 13.46 15.35
C ILE A 214 4.54 12.95 16.58
N ASN A 215 4.25 13.53 17.74
CA ASN A 215 5.03 13.31 18.97
C ASN A 215 6.53 13.58 18.73
N SER A 216 7.42 12.60 18.92
CA SER A 216 8.85 12.72 18.59
C SER A 216 9.19 12.25 17.16
N VAL A 217 8.27 11.59 16.46
CA VAL A 217 8.53 10.95 15.16
C VAL A 217 8.32 11.91 14.01
N THR A 218 9.30 11.99 13.11
CA THR A 218 9.22 12.77 11.87
C THR A 218 8.78 11.89 10.71
N LEU A 219 7.71 12.30 10.03
CA LEU A 219 7.08 11.61 8.92
C LEU A 219 7.27 12.47 7.67
N THR A 220 8.06 11.98 6.72
CA THR A 220 8.39 12.70 5.48
C THR A 220 7.74 11.99 4.29
N ALA A 221 6.95 12.72 3.52
CA ALA A 221 6.44 12.24 2.23
C ALA A 221 7.60 12.27 1.23
N ALA A 222 8.12 11.12 0.85
CA ALA A 222 9.20 10.98 -0.11
C ALA A 222 8.65 10.65 -1.51
N PRO A 223 9.41 10.90 -2.59
CA PRO A 223 8.95 10.57 -3.94
C PRO A 223 8.69 9.07 -4.12
N ALA A 224 7.76 8.77 -5.03
CA ALA A 224 7.49 7.44 -5.55
C ALA A 224 7.15 7.56 -7.05
N ASN A 225 7.28 6.48 -7.82
CA ASN A 225 6.94 6.45 -9.24
C ASN A 225 5.74 5.53 -9.47
N HIS A 226 4.54 6.07 -9.34
CA HIS A 226 3.29 5.33 -9.46
C HIS A 226 2.25 6.10 -10.29
N ASN A 227 0.98 5.73 -10.14
CA ASN A 227 -0.18 6.45 -10.61
C ASN A 227 -1.26 6.50 -9.52
N SER A 228 -2.38 7.18 -9.81
CA SER A 228 -3.52 7.25 -8.91
C SER A 228 -4.84 7.25 -9.68
N GLY A 229 -5.93 6.93 -8.99
CA GLY A 229 -7.29 6.94 -9.52
C GLY A 229 -8.14 5.79 -8.98
N ARG A 230 -9.41 6.09 -8.71
CA ARG A 230 -10.41 5.13 -8.19
C ARG A 230 -11.59 4.94 -9.14
N GLY A 231 -11.67 5.72 -10.21
CA GLY A 231 -12.76 5.72 -11.18
C GLY A 231 -12.32 6.03 -12.61
N LEU A 232 -13.29 6.34 -13.47
CA LEU A 232 -13.04 6.52 -14.91
C LEU A 232 -12.44 7.89 -15.28
N PHE A 233 -12.54 8.88 -14.40
CA PHE A 233 -12.24 10.29 -14.72
C PHE A 233 -11.33 10.98 -13.70
N ASP A 234 -10.68 10.22 -12.82
CA ASP A 234 -9.85 10.72 -11.73
C ASP A 234 -8.38 10.29 -11.82
N SER A 235 -7.98 9.65 -12.92
CA SER A 235 -6.59 9.28 -13.18
C SER A 235 -5.63 10.46 -12.94
N ASN A 236 -4.67 10.20 -12.05
CA ASN A 236 -3.59 11.08 -11.62
C ASN A 236 -4.07 12.42 -11.01
N LYS A 237 -5.26 12.49 -10.40
CA LYS A 237 -5.74 13.70 -9.73
C LYS A 237 -5.22 13.88 -8.30
N THR A 238 -4.61 12.85 -7.74
CA THR A 238 -4.03 12.82 -6.39
C THR A 238 -2.58 12.38 -6.48
N LEU A 239 -1.72 12.93 -5.62
CA LEU A 239 -0.33 12.52 -5.49
C LEU A 239 -0.23 11.12 -4.88
N TRP A 240 0.90 10.48 -5.10
CA TRP A 240 1.34 9.25 -4.45
C TRP A 240 2.70 9.52 -3.79
N ALA A 241 3.01 8.87 -2.68
CA ALA A 241 4.26 9.06 -1.96
C ALA A 241 4.75 7.76 -1.32
N SER A 242 6.07 7.67 -1.17
CA SER A 242 6.70 6.80 -0.18
C SER A 242 6.82 7.56 1.15
N TRP A 243 7.16 6.87 2.23
CA TRP A 243 7.26 7.45 3.57
C TRP A 243 8.60 7.13 4.20
N ALA A 244 9.32 8.16 4.64
CA ALA A 244 10.42 8.02 5.59
C ALA A 244 9.91 8.39 6.98
N ILE A 245 10.10 7.48 7.93
CA ILE A 245 9.64 7.59 9.32
C ILE A 245 10.89 7.56 10.20
N GLN A 246 11.22 8.69 10.80
CA GLN A 246 12.45 8.87 11.57
C GLN A 246 12.12 9.14 13.03
N ALA A 247 12.58 8.24 13.90
CA ALA A 247 12.41 8.28 15.35
C ALA A 247 13.76 8.02 16.03
N ASP A 248 13.86 8.29 17.33
CA ASP A 248 15.09 8.06 18.10
C ASP A 248 15.39 6.57 18.26
N ALA A 249 14.37 5.74 18.45
CA ALA A 249 14.51 4.28 18.59
C ALA A 249 14.60 3.51 17.27
N GLY A 250 14.45 4.17 16.11
CA GLY A 250 14.62 3.55 14.80
C GLY A 250 14.06 4.38 13.65
N SER A 251 14.65 4.22 12.47
CA SER A 251 14.21 4.85 11.23
C SER A 251 13.76 3.80 10.21
N VAL A 252 12.57 3.98 9.64
CA VAL A 252 12.00 3.06 8.66
C VAL A 252 11.61 3.76 7.37
N PHE A 253 11.75 3.05 6.26
CA PHE A 253 11.28 3.49 4.95
C PHE A 253 10.11 2.60 4.51
N PHE A 254 9.05 3.19 3.95
CA PHE A 254 7.94 2.47 3.34
C PHE A 254 7.74 2.96 1.91
N SER A 255 7.81 2.07 0.93
CA SER A 255 7.80 2.46 -0.49
C SER A 255 6.45 2.95 -0.98
N GLY A 256 5.34 2.59 -0.30
CA GLY A 256 4.05 2.50 -0.98
C GLY A 256 4.14 1.53 -2.16
N ASP A 257 3.37 1.80 -3.20
CA ASP A 257 3.64 1.23 -4.52
C ASP A 257 4.49 2.19 -5.32
N SER A 258 5.55 1.68 -5.94
CA SER A 258 6.43 2.49 -6.76
C SER A 258 7.19 1.61 -7.72
N ALA A 259 7.18 1.95 -9.01
CA ALA A 259 8.17 1.45 -9.93
C ALA A 259 9.56 1.96 -9.50
N TYR A 260 10.58 1.23 -9.93
CA TYR A 260 11.96 1.62 -9.67
C TYR A 260 12.35 2.93 -10.39
N GLY A 261 13.23 3.71 -9.76
CA GLY A 261 13.76 4.96 -10.30
C GLY A 261 14.87 5.54 -9.42
N GLU A 262 15.52 6.60 -9.90
CA GLU A 262 16.63 7.27 -9.19
C GLU A 262 16.21 7.89 -7.85
N HIS A 263 14.91 8.06 -7.62
CA HIS A 263 14.37 8.62 -6.38
C HIS A 263 14.73 7.78 -5.15
N PHE A 264 14.82 6.45 -5.26
CA PHE A 264 15.22 5.61 -4.12
C PHE A 264 16.63 5.94 -3.63
N LYS A 265 17.57 6.16 -4.55
CA LYS A 265 18.92 6.58 -4.22
C LYS A 265 18.94 7.97 -3.60
N GLU A 266 18.19 8.92 -4.15
CA GLU A 266 18.06 10.25 -3.58
C GLU A 266 17.48 10.21 -2.15
N ILE A 267 16.51 9.34 -1.89
CA ILE A 267 15.94 9.11 -0.56
C ILE A 267 17.01 8.57 0.40
N GLY A 268 17.77 7.55 0.00
CA GLY A 268 18.86 7.01 0.83
C GLY A 268 20.01 7.99 1.08
N GLU A 269 20.25 8.93 0.16
CA GLU A 269 21.23 10.00 0.32
C GLU A 269 20.75 11.11 1.28
N ARG A 270 19.46 11.45 1.23
CA ARG A 270 18.88 12.56 2.03
C ARG A 270 18.39 12.16 3.41
N LEU A 271 17.75 11.00 3.50
CA LEU A 271 16.98 10.57 4.68
C LEU A 271 17.52 9.28 5.31
N GLY A 272 18.26 8.48 4.54
CA GLY A 272 18.91 7.26 5.03
C GLY A 272 20.22 7.50 5.79
N PRO A 273 20.84 6.43 6.34
CA PRO A 273 20.39 5.03 6.25
C PRO A 273 19.15 4.76 7.12
N PHE A 274 18.46 3.65 6.82
CA PHE A 274 17.30 3.18 7.59
C PHE A 274 17.62 1.86 8.28
N ASP A 275 16.95 1.57 9.38
CA ASP A 275 17.06 0.26 10.06
C ASP A 275 16.24 -0.81 9.34
N LEU A 276 15.11 -0.41 8.75
CA LEU A 276 14.16 -1.28 8.08
C LEU A 276 13.55 -0.60 6.85
N SER A 277 13.44 -1.32 5.75
CA SER A 277 12.65 -0.90 4.59
C SER A 277 11.50 -1.86 4.35
N PHE A 278 10.29 -1.34 4.27
CA PHE A 278 9.10 -1.99 3.76
C PHE A 278 8.97 -1.68 2.28
N ILE A 279 9.21 -2.67 1.42
CA ILE A 279 9.18 -2.47 -0.03
C ILE A 279 8.25 -3.49 -0.68
N GLU A 280 7.36 -3.00 -1.54
CA GLU A 280 6.48 -3.84 -2.36
C GLU A 280 7.29 -4.77 -3.27
N VAL A 281 6.72 -5.93 -3.61
CA VAL A 281 7.38 -6.89 -4.50
C VAL A 281 6.39 -7.61 -5.42
N ALA A 282 6.73 -7.68 -6.69
CA ALA A 282 6.14 -8.56 -7.70
C ALA A 282 7.18 -9.54 -8.27
N ALA A 283 6.71 -10.57 -8.98
CA ALA A 283 7.58 -11.59 -9.57
C ALA A 283 8.47 -11.04 -10.69
N ASN A 284 9.64 -11.65 -10.86
CA ASN A 284 10.53 -11.36 -11.98
C ASN A 284 9.94 -11.89 -13.29
N VAL A 285 10.13 -11.16 -14.39
CA VAL A 285 9.87 -11.66 -15.74
C VAL A 285 10.96 -12.66 -16.11
N LYS A 286 10.57 -13.91 -16.41
CA LYS A 286 11.50 -15.01 -16.65
C LYS A 286 11.41 -15.48 -18.09
N GLN A 287 12.54 -15.48 -18.80
CA GLN A 287 12.64 -16.01 -20.17
C GLN A 287 11.63 -15.38 -21.18
N GLY A 288 11.18 -14.15 -20.93
CA GLY A 288 10.17 -13.47 -21.75
C GLY A 288 8.73 -13.91 -21.47
N GLU A 289 8.52 -14.73 -20.45
CA GLU A 289 7.21 -15.12 -19.90
C GLU A 289 6.93 -14.29 -18.63
N GLY A 290 5.71 -13.73 -18.55
CA GLY A 290 5.32 -12.75 -17.53
C GLY A 290 5.10 -11.36 -18.12
N TYR A 291 4.35 -10.50 -17.41
CA TYR A 291 4.11 -9.12 -17.82
C TYR A 291 4.98 -8.18 -16.96
N PRO A 292 5.79 -7.30 -17.58
CA PRO A 292 6.60 -6.33 -16.83
C PRO A 292 5.71 -5.36 -16.04
N VAL A 293 5.83 -5.37 -14.71
CA VAL A 293 4.96 -4.63 -13.79
C VAL A 293 5.34 -3.15 -13.66
N GLU A 294 6.50 -2.75 -14.17
CA GLU A 294 7.04 -1.38 -14.05
C GLU A 294 6.20 -0.36 -14.80
N GLY A 295 5.61 -0.78 -15.94
CA GLY A 295 4.67 0.06 -16.68
C GLY A 295 3.37 0.32 -15.93
N TRP A 296 3.11 -0.43 -14.85
CA TRP A 296 1.97 -0.25 -13.96
C TRP A 296 2.37 0.36 -12.61
N GLY A 297 3.63 0.78 -12.47
CA GLY A 297 4.09 1.43 -11.25
C GLY A 297 4.55 0.49 -10.14
N HIS A 298 5.00 -0.72 -10.50
CA HIS A 298 5.49 -1.68 -9.53
C HIS A 298 6.89 -2.22 -9.85
N MET A 299 7.46 -2.98 -8.93
CA MET A 299 8.80 -3.54 -8.98
C MET A 299 8.78 -5.06 -9.06
N GLN A 300 9.58 -5.58 -9.99
CA GLN A 300 10.04 -6.96 -9.91
C GLN A 300 10.93 -7.14 -8.66
N ALA A 301 11.16 -8.39 -8.23
CA ALA A 301 12.01 -8.69 -7.08
C ALA A 301 13.43 -8.11 -7.21
N ALA A 302 14.04 -8.16 -8.40
CA ALA A 302 15.34 -7.53 -8.65
C ALA A 302 15.34 -6.01 -8.39
N HIS A 303 14.26 -5.33 -8.81
CA HIS A 303 14.06 -3.91 -8.59
C HIS A 303 13.81 -3.57 -7.13
N THR A 304 13.00 -4.39 -6.44
CA THR A 304 12.78 -4.31 -4.99
C THR A 304 14.09 -4.38 -4.23
N MET A 305 14.96 -5.32 -4.62
CA MET A 305 16.26 -5.48 -4.00
C MET A 305 17.17 -4.28 -4.24
N GLN A 306 17.21 -3.76 -5.47
CA GLN A 306 17.97 -2.55 -5.76
C GLN A 306 17.44 -1.34 -4.99
N ALA A 307 16.11 -1.17 -4.89
CA ALA A 307 15.50 -0.09 -4.11
C ALA A 307 15.91 -0.16 -2.63
N HIS A 308 15.93 -1.36 -2.02
CA HIS A 308 16.40 -1.58 -0.66
C HIS A 308 17.86 -1.13 -0.44
N LEU A 309 18.75 -1.50 -1.37
CA LEU A 309 20.16 -1.09 -1.32
C LEU A 309 20.30 0.43 -1.47
N ASP A 310 19.51 1.03 -2.37
CA ASP A 310 19.57 2.45 -2.69
C ASP A 310 19.03 3.34 -1.58
N VAL A 311 17.99 2.90 -0.85
CA VAL A 311 17.56 3.59 0.38
C VAL A 311 18.49 3.34 1.56
N ARG A 312 19.45 2.42 1.43
CA ARG A 312 20.48 2.10 2.42
C ARG A 312 19.87 1.59 3.73
N ALA A 313 18.87 0.71 3.62
CA ALA A 313 18.27 0.07 4.78
C ALA A 313 19.08 -1.16 5.23
N GLU A 314 19.10 -1.47 6.52
CA GLU A 314 19.78 -2.67 7.05
C GLU A 314 18.99 -3.96 6.77
N LYS A 315 17.67 -3.93 6.97
CA LYS A 315 16.78 -5.08 6.79
C LYS A 315 15.69 -4.77 5.77
N LEU A 316 15.33 -5.77 4.96
CA LEU A 316 14.26 -5.69 3.98
C LEU A 316 13.04 -6.50 4.43
N PHE A 317 11.92 -5.81 4.58
CA PHE A 317 10.61 -6.39 4.82
C PHE A 317 9.77 -6.30 3.53
N PRO A 318 9.50 -7.41 2.81
CA PRO A 318 8.63 -7.35 1.64
C PRO A 318 7.16 -7.18 2.02
N VAL A 319 6.48 -6.26 1.34
CA VAL A 319 5.03 -6.02 1.44
C VAL A 319 4.34 -6.25 0.08
N HIS A 320 3.04 -6.00 -0.02
CA HIS A 320 2.25 -6.10 -1.27
C HIS A 320 2.13 -7.53 -1.87
N TRP A 321 2.55 -8.56 -1.13
CA TRP A 321 2.48 -9.96 -1.57
C TRP A 321 1.57 -10.80 -0.67
N SER A 322 1.28 -12.04 -1.12
CA SER A 322 0.43 -13.06 -0.47
C SER A 322 -1.05 -12.73 -0.26
N THR A 323 -1.44 -11.46 -0.13
CA THR A 323 -2.79 -11.09 0.33
C THR A 323 -3.82 -10.99 -0.80
N TYR A 324 -3.43 -10.44 -1.96
CA TYR A 324 -4.29 -10.30 -3.14
C TYR A 324 -3.55 -10.74 -4.41
N GLU A 325 -4.27 -11.25 -5.42
CA GLU A 325 -3.69 -11.45 -6.78
C GLU A 325 -3.94 -10.21 -7.64
N LEU A 326 -2.96 -9.31 -7.65
CA LEU A 326 -3.02 -8.07 -8.42
C LEU A 326 -2.27 -8.17 -9.76
N PHE A 327 -1.48 -9.23 -9.94
CA PHE A 327 -0.70 -9.50 -11.15
C PHE A 327 -0.93 -10.92 -11.68
N LEU A 328 -0.25 -11.26 -12.79
CA LEU A 328 -0.33 -12.56 -13.46
C LEU A 328 0.67 -13.61 -12.98
N HIS A 329 1.35 -13.37 -11.87
CA HIS A 329 2.23 -14.36 -11.24
C HIS A 329 1.50 -15.12 -10.13
N ARG A 330 2.03 -16.27 -9.72
CA ARG A 330 1.49 -16.99 -8.55
C ARG A 330 1.72 -16.15 -7.28
N TRP A 331 0.85 -16.29 -6.29
CA TRP A 331 0.87 -15.48 -5.06
C TRP A 331 2.20 -15.47 -4.28
N ASP A 332 2.98 -16.56 -4.35
CA ASP A 332 4.25 -16.73 -3.63
C ASP A 332 5.48 -16.58 -4.53
N GLU A 333 5.30 -16.44 -5.84
CA GLU A 333 6.40 -16.23 -6.78
C GLU A 333 7.22 -14.97 -6.47
N PRO A 334 6.63 -13.80 -6.12
CA PRO A 334 7.39 -12.60 -5.79
C PRO A 334 8.38 -12.79 -4.65
N VAL A 335 7.95 -13.45 -3.57
CA VAL A 335 8.80 -13.61 -2.39
C VAL A 335 9.89 -14.65 -2.61
N ASN A 336 9.63 -15.68 -3.42
CA ASN A 336 10.65 -16.67 -3.78
C ASN A 336 11.73 -16.04 -4.66
N ASP A 337 11.34 -15.22 -5.65
CA ASP A 337 12.29 -14.47 -6.47
C ASP A 337 13.11 -13.50 -5.60
N LEU A 338 12.48 -12.85 -4.63
CA LEU A 338 13.17 -11.94 -3.71
C LEU A 338 14.15 -12.67 -2.78
N ILE A 339 13.89 -13.91 -2.38
CA ILE A 339 14.86 -14.72 -1.64
C ILE A 339 16.12 -14.96 -2.49
N ASP A 340 15.96 -15.27 -3.77
CA ASP A 340 17.09 -15.49 -4.67
C ASP A 340 17.94 -14.21 -4.81
N GLU A 341 17.30 -13.05 -4.99
CA GLU A 341 17.96 -11.74 -5.03
C GLU A 341 18.67 -11.44 -3.68
N ALA A 342 17.97 -11.62 -2.56
CA ALA A 342 18.54 -11.36 -1.24
C ALA A 342 19.76 -12.24 -0.94
N ASN A 343 19.74 -13.51 -1.33
CA ASN A 343 20.88 -14.41 -1.21
C ASN A 343 22.06 -13.96 -2.06
N GLN A 344 21.81 -13.46 -3.28
CA GLN A 344 22.85 -12.95 -4.16
C GLN A 344 23.55 -11.71 -3.59
N TRP A 345 22.79 -10.81 -2.98
CA TRP A 345 23.29 -9.55 -2.44
C TRP A 345 23.68 -9.60 -0.95
N GLY A 346 23.37 -10.70 -0.25
CA GLY A 346 23.62 -10.86 1.18
C GLY A 346 22.70 -9.99 2.05
N ALA A 347 21.49 -9.67 1.56
CA ALA A 347 20.53 -8.82 2.28
C ALA A 347 19.78 -9.61 3.36
N GLN A 348 19.45 -8.95 4.47
CA GLN A 348 18.66 -9.56 5.55
C GLN A 348 17.17 -9.35 5.31
N LEU A 349 16.47 -10.41 4.87
CA LEU A 349 15.01 -10.39 4.75
C LEU A 349 14.34 -10.52 6.11
N VAL A 350 13.16 -9.93 6.26
CA VAL A 350 12.26 -10.07 7.42
C VAL A 350 10.88 -10.45 6.90
N THR A 351 10.49 -11.72 7.10
CA THR A 351 9.28 -12.30 6.50
C THR A 351 8.35 -12.91 7.56
N PRO A 352 7.70 -12.07 8.40
CA PRO A 352 6.78 -12.58 9.40
C PRO A 352 5.53 -13.18 8.76
N MET A 353 4.75 -13.89 9.56
CA MET A 353 3.38 -14.23 9.18
C MET A 353 2.47 -13.01 9.29
N VAL A 354 1.37 -13.00 8.54
CA VAL A 354 0.32 -12.00 8.74
C VAL A 354 -0.19 -12.09 10.19
N GLY A 355 -0.26 -10.93 10.83
CA GLY A 355 -0.63 -10.68 12.22
C GLY A 355 0.49 -10.88 13.25
N GLN A 356 1.65 -11.39 12.84
CA GLN A 356 2.80 -11.49 13.74
C GLN A 356 3.37 -10.10 14.04
N THR A 357 3.69 -9.88 15.32
CA THR A 357 4.34 -8.67 15.82
C THR A 357 5.82 -8.95 16.07
N LEU A 358 6.69 -8.10 15.55
CA LEU A 358 8.14 -8.16 15.72
C LEU A 358 8.62 -6.95 16.51
N ASP A 359 9.41 -7.19 17.54
CA ASP A 359 10.13 -6.17 18.31
C ASP A 359 11.60 -6.16 17.86
N PHE A 360 12.01 -5.06 17.22
CA PHE A 360 13.35 -4.91 16.63
C PHE A 360 14.43 -4.51 17.64
N SER A 361 14.09 -4.35 18.93
CA SER A 361 15.09 -4.33 20.01
C SER A 361 15.69 -5.72 20.28
N GLN A 362 15.06 -6.77 19.75
CA GLN A 362 15.48 -8.16 19.88
C GLN A 362 15.96 -8.72 18.55
N ALA A 363 16.63 -9.87 18.59
CA ALA A 363 17.01 -10.59 17.38
C ALA A 363 15.76 -11.09 16.65
N VAL A 364 15.58 -10.65 15.41
CA VAL A 364 14.50 -11.12 14.53
C VAL A 364 14.96 -12.38 13.79
N THR A 365 14.14 -13.43 13.81
CA THR A 365 14.38 -14.66 13.05
C THR A 365 13.50 -14.67 11.81
N THR A 366 14.11 -14.87 10.66
CA THR A 366 13.43 -14.94 9.36
C THR A 366 13.07 -16.38 9.04
N ASN A 367 11.78 -16.62 8.81
CA ASN A 367 11.24 -17.92 8.44
C ASN A 367 10.50 -17.82 7.11
N TYR A 368 10.56 -18.87 6.30
CA TYR A 368 9.87 -18.96 5.01
C TYR A 368 8.61 -19.84 5.14
N TRP A 369 7.68 -19.40 5.98
CA TRP A 369 6.50 -20.16 6.43
C TRP A 369 5.64 -20.72 5.29
N TRP A 370 5.67 -20.11 4.10
CA TRP A 370 4.92 -20.60 2.93
C TRP A 370 5.54 -21.84 2.28
N GLN A 371 6.85 -22.05 2.43
CA GLN A 371 7.53 -23.22 1.87
C GLN A 371 7.10 -24.51 2.59
N GLU A 372 6.75 -24.43 3.86
CA GLU A 372 6.23 -25.56 4.65
C GLU A 372 4.85 -26.03 4.14
N LEU A 373 4.03 -25.11 3.61
CA LEU A 373 2.73 -25.43 3.02
C LEU A 373 2.87 -26.25 1.72
N GLN A 374 3.90 -25.93 0.92
CA GLN A 374 4.15 -26.65 -0.33
C GLN A 374 4.61 -28.09 -0.07
N THR A 375 5.38 -28.33 0.99
CA THR A 375 5.81 -29.69 1.34
C THR A 375 4.64 -30.59 1.75
N SER A 376 3.63 -30.05 2.47
CA SER A 376 2.42 -30.81 2.81
C SER A 376 1.54 -31.13 1.59
N GLU A 377 1.47 -30.23 0.59
CA GLU A 377 0.70 -30.46 -0.64
C GLU A 377 1.30 -31.57 -1.51
N VAL A 378 2.63 -31.69 -1.54
CA VAL A 378 3.31 -32.75 -2.30
C VAL A 378 3.11 -34.12 -1.64
N GLU A 379 3.15 -34.19 -0.31
CA GLU A 379 2.90 -35.43 0.43
C GLU A 379 1.45 -35.92 0.28
N ASP A 380 0.45 -35.02 0.36
CA ASP A 380 -0.95 -35.40 0.18
C ASP A 380 -1.27 -35.87 -1.25
N ASN A 381 -0.71 -35.24 -2.28
CA ASN A 381 -0.89 -35.68 -3.66
C ASN A 381 -0.22 -37.05 -3.93
N HIS A 382 0.95 -37.29 -3.35
CA HIS A 382 1.63 -38.59 -3.46
C HIS A 382 0.82 -39.72 -2.80
N LEU A 383 0.15 -39.44 -1.67
CA LEU A 383 -0.73 -40.40 -1.01
C LEU A 383 -2.00 -40.69 -1.80
N LEU A 384 -2.56 -39.70 -2.50
CA LEU A 384 -3.72 -39.88 -3.38
C LEU A 384 -3.38 -40.70 -4.63
N ASP A 385 -2.22 -40.46 -5.22
CA ASP A 385 -1.72 -41.22 -6.37
C ASP A 385 -1.41 -42.68 -5.99
N GLU A 386 -0.77 -42.93 -4.83
CA GLU A 386 -0.57 -44.29 -4.32
C GLU A 386 -1.89 -45.01 -3.99
N TYR A 387 -2.93 -44.29 -3.56
CA TYR A 387 -4.25 -44.87 -3.32
C TYR A 387 -4.96 -45.24 -4.63
N ALA A 388 -4.77 -44.45 -5.69
CA ALA A 388 -5.34 -44.70 -7.01
C ALA A 388 -4.65 -45.88 -7.71
N GLU A 389 -3.32 -46.01 -7.60
CA GLU A 389 -2.57 -47.15 -8.16
C GLU A 389 -2.86 -48.48 -7.45
N ASN A 390 -3.13 -48.46 -6.13
CA ASN A 390 -3.49 -49.68 -5.38
C ASN A 390 -4.95 -50.14 -5.58
N GLN A 391 -5.76 -49.38 -6.32
CA GLN A 391 -7.14 -49.76 -6.69
C GLN A 391 -7.32 -50.11 -8.18
N SER A 392 -6.25 -50.04 -8.97
CA SER A 392 -6.18 -50.57 -10.34
C SER A 392 -5.50 -51.94 -10.38
#